data_AF-A0A0N0SHW5-F1
#
_entry.id   AF-A0A0N0SHW5-F1
#
_cell.length_a   1.000
_cell.length_b   1.000
_cell.length_c   1.000
_cell.angle_alpha   90.00
_cell.angle_beta   90.00
_cell.angle_gamma   90.00
#
_symmetry.space_group_name_H-M   'P 1'
#
loop_
_entity.id
_entity.type
_entity.pdbx_description
1 polymer ?
#
loop_
_entity_poly.entity_id
_entity_poly.type
_entity_poly.pdbx_seq_one_letter_code
_entity_poly.pdbx_strand_id
1 'polypeptide(L)'
;MLGTPLPAALILDCTDPEAHHAAYRSAKTNNAIFVCVARQGRRWKVELDAMTSSGPRIPDEAMTVLRSAAEALVLAGTVTQANIAPDYISLYPIETEERAREIAAGFHAALHGLQQLYIAVPSQRRRV
;
A
#
# COMPACT_ATOMS: atom_id res chain seq x y z
N MET A 1 5.11 -16.13 -8.75
CA MET A 1 3.93 -15.65 -9.50
C MET A 1 3.67 -14.22 -9.08
N LEU A 2 3.42 -13.31 -10.01
CA LEU A 2 3.10 -11.91 -9.71
C LEU A 2 1.64 -11.87 -9.23
N GLY A 3 1.41 -11.47 -7.98
CA GLY A 3 0.09 -11.58 -7.33
C GLY A 3 -0.95 -10.63 -7.93
N THR A 4 -2.21 -11.01 -7.96
CA THR A 4 -3.29 -10.11 -8.36
C THR A 4 -3.57 -9.08 -7.25
N PRO A 5 -3.91 -7.82 -7.58
CA PRO A 5 -4.35 -6.86 -6.58
C PRO A 5 -5.50 -7.40 -5.72
N LEU A 6 -5.38 -7.24 -4.40
CA LEU A 6 -6.40 -7.66 -3.45
C LEU A 6 -7.65 -6.77 -3.55
N PRO A 7 -8.85 -7.34 -3.69
CA PRO A 7 -10.11 -6.60 -3.54
C PRO A 7 -10.31 -6.18 -2.08
N ALA A 8 -11.09 -5.13 -1.85
CA ALA A 8 -11.33 -4.54 -0.53
C ALA A 8 -11.78 -5.57 0.54
N ALA A 9 -12.62 -6.53 0.14
CA ALA A 9 -13.12 -7.60 1.01
C ALA A 9 -12.02 -8.57 1.50
N LEU A 10 -10.88 -8.63 0.81
CA LEU A 10 -9.75 -9.50 1.16
C LEU A 10 -8.58 -8.78 1.85
N ILE A 11 -8.67 -7.47 2.01
CA ILE A 11 -7.71 -6.74 2.87
C ILE A 11 -7.86 -7.29 4.30
N LEU A 12 -6.78 -7.40 5.06
CA LEU A 12 -6.88 -7.93 6.43
C LEU A 12 -7.11 -6.80 7.43
N ASP A 13 -7.90 -7.09 8.47
CA ASP A 13 -7.88 -6.28 9.70
C ASP A 13 -6.71 -6.74 10.58
N CYS A 14 -5.73 -5.87 10.73
CA CYS A 14 -4.53 -6.06 11.53
C CYS A 14 -4.56 -5.19 12.80
N THR A 15 -5.74 -4.91 13.34
CA THR A 15 -5.91 -4.25 14.65
C THR A 15 -5.19 -5.03 15.75
N ASP A 16 -5.30 -6.37 15.70
CA ASP A 16 -4.58 -7.24 16.61
C ASP A 16 -3.09 -7.36 16.19
N PRO A 17 -2.14 -7.14 17.12
CA PRO A 17 -0.71 -7.23 16.80
C PRO A 17 -0.24 -8.60 16.31
N GLU A 18 -0.85 -9.69 16.77
CA GLU A 18 -0.49 -11.03 16.31
C GLU A 18 -0.97 -11.25 14.86
N ALA A 19 -2.19 -10.81 14.55
CA ALA A 19 -2.73 -10.80 13.19
C ALA A 19 -1.87 -9.93 12.25
N HIS A 20 -1.40 -8.75 12.69
CA HIS A 20 -0.48 -7.91 11.94
C HIS A 20 0.83 -8.65 11.63
N HIS A 21 1.51 -9.18 12.65
CA HIS A 21 2.76 -9.89 12.45
C HIS A 21 2.61 -11.14 11.57
N ALA A 22 1.49 -11.87 11.70
CA ALA A 22 1.20 -13.04 10.86
C ALA A 22 1.01 -12.65 9.40
N ALA A 23 0.20 -11.60 9.13
CA ALA A 23 -0.01 -11.07 7.79
C ALA A 23 1.29 -10.54 7.17
N TYR A 24 2.09 -9.81 7.95
CA TYR A 24 3.36 -9.25 7.51
C TYR A 24 4.39 -10.35 7.18
N ARG A 25 4.50 -11.39 8.02
CA ARG A 25 5.34 -12.57 7.72
C ARG A 25 4.86 -13.27 6.46
N SER A 26 3.54 -13.46 6.30
CA SER A 26 2.97 -14.06 5.10
C SER A 26 3.30 -13.26 3.84
N ALA A 27 3.20 -11.92 3.88
CA ALA A 27 3.58 -11.07 2.76
C ALA A 27 5.05 -11.24 2.37
N LYS A 28 5.97 -11.28 3.36
CA LYS A 28 7.39 -11.57 3.13
C LYS A 28 7.63 -12.94 2.51
N THR A 29 7.01 -13.99 3.06
CA THR A 29 7.16 -15.36 2.56
C THR A 29 6.65 -15.49 1.13
N ASN A 30 5.57 -14.79 0.79
CA ASN A 30 4.96 -14.81 -0.54
C ASN A 30 5.54 -13.76 -1.50
N ASN A 31 6.52 -12.97 -1.06
CA ASN A 31 7.13 -11.90 -1.84
C ASN A 31 6.12 -10.87 -2.39
N ALA A 32 5.10 -10.56 -1.58
CA ALA A 32 3.98 -9.70 -1.94
C ALA A 32 4.05 -8.36 -1.20
N ILE A 33 3.50 -7.29 -1.79
CA ILE A 33 3.29 -6.02 -1.09
C ILE A 33 2.36 -6.29 0.09
N PHE A 34 2.78 -5.87 1.29
CA PHE A 34 1.93 -5.93 2.46
C PHE A 34 0.90 -4.80 2.39
N VAL A 35 -0.37 -5.13 2.66
CA VAL A 35 -1.45 -4.16 2.81
C VAL A 35 -2.43 -4.65 3.88
N CYS A 36 -2.79 -3.76 4.80
CA CYS A 36 -3.83 -4.02 5.78
C CYS A 36 -4.57 -2.74 6.19
N VAL A 37 -5.68 -2.95 6.87
CA VAL A 37 -6.32 -1.91 7.70
C VAL A 37 -6.13 -2.25 9.15
N ALA A 38 -6.18 -1.26 10.02
CA ALA A 38 -6.20 -1.50 11.45
C ALA A 38 -6.97 -0.39 12.16
N ARG A 39 -7.54 -0.72 13.30
CA ARG A 39 -8.28 0.24 14.12
C ARG A 39 -7.32 0.98 15.04
N GLN A 40 -7.44 2.31 15.06
CA GLN A 40 -6.74 3.21 15.96
C GLN A 40 -7.79 4.00 16.76
N GLY A 41 -8.13 3.49 17.94
CA GLY A 41 -9.24 4.02 18.75
C GLY A 41 -10.60 3.82 18.08
N ARG A 42 -11.29 4.92 17.74
CA ARG A 42 -12.60 4.88 17.04
C ARG A 42 -12.47 4.97 15.52
N ARG A 43 -11.26 5.11 15.00
CA ARG A 43 -10.96 5.35 13.59
C ARG A 43 -10.12 4.23 13.01
N TRP A 44 -9.93 4.28 11.71
CA TRP A 44 -9.19 3.29 10.94
C TRP A 44 -7.92 3.90 10.34
N LYS A 45 -6.92 3.05 10.13
CA LYS A 45 -5.69 3.35 9.39
C LYS A 45 -5.52 2.35 8.27
N VAL A 46 -4.85 2.79 7.21
CA VAL A 46 -4.32 1.92 6.15
C VAL A 46 -2.81 1.88 6.31
N GLU A 47 -2.23 0.69 6.13
CA GLU A 47 -0.78 0.50 6.04
C GLU A 47 -0.47 -0.29 4.78
N LEU A 48 0.50 0.20 4.01
CA LEU A 48 1.12 -0.53 2.91
C LEU A 48 2.64 -0.51 3.06
N ASP A 49 3.27 -1.65 2.82
CA ASP A 49 4.72 -1.80 2.84
C ASP A 49 5.18 -2.65 1.65
N ALA A 50 5.96 -2.03 0.77
CA ALA A 50 6.54 -2.63 -0.41
C ALA A 50 7.82 -3.44 -0.12
N MET A 51 8.46 -3.24 1.05
CA MET A 51 9.69 -3.95 1.46
C MET A 51 9.46 -5.45 1.68
N THR A 52 8.21 -5.88 1.79
CA THR A 52 7.86 -7.31 1.85
C THR A 52 7.91 -7.98 0.47
N SER A 53 8.09 -7.22 -0.61
CA SER A 53 8.26 -7.70 -1.97
C SER A 53 9.67 -7.40 -2.50
N SER A 54 10.22 -8.31 -3.30
CA SER A 54 11.45 -8.13 -4.07
C SER A 54 11.24 -7.43 -5.42
N GLY A 55 10.04 -6.88 -5.64
CA GLY A 55 9.74 -6.06 -6.81
C GLY A 55 10.72 -4.89 -6.98
N PRO A 56 10.84 -4.35 -8.20
CA PRO A 56 11.71 -3.20 -8.43
C PRO A 56 11.28 -2.03 -7.54
N ARG A 57 12.27 -1.29 -7.04
CA ARG A 57 12.00 -0.01 -6.38
C ARG A 57 11.29 0.89 -7.37
N ILE A 58 10.12 1.40 -6.97
CA ILE A 58 9.36 2.34 -7.79
C ILE A 58 10.12 3.67 -7.80
N PRO A 59 10.42 4.24 -8.98
CA PRO A 59 11.05 5.55 -9.09
C PRO A 59 10.19 6.64 -8.44
N ASP A 60 10.86 7.68 -7.95
CA ASP A 60 10.20 8.77 -7.22
C ASP A 60 9.13 9.47 -8.08
N GLU A 61 9.33 9.53 -9.40
CA GLU A 61 8.37 10.10 -10.34
C GLU A 61 7.06 9.30 -10.38
N ALA A 62 7.13 7.96 -10.31
CA ALA A 62 5.94 7.12 -10.25
C ALA A 62 5.29 7.15 -8.86
N MET A 63 6.09 7.28 -7.79
CA MET A 63 5.56 7.49 -6.44
C MET A 63 4.79 8.81 -6.28
N THR A 64 5.03 9.78 -7.17
CA THR A 64 4.29 11.05 -7.18
C THR A 64 2.79 10.84 -7.41
N VAL A 65 2.39 9.83 -8.20
CA VAL A 65 0.97 9.52 -8.42
C VAL A 65 0.28 9.08 -7.13
N LEU A 66 0.93 8.20 -6.36
CA LEU A 66 0.42 7.74 -5.06
C LEU A 66 0.38 8.89 -4.04
N ARG A 67 1.39 9.76 -4.07
CA ARG A 67 1.45 10.95 -3.22
C ARG A 67 0.29 11.91 -3.52
N SER A 68 0.04 12.24 -4.78
CA SER A 68 -1.06 13.12 -5.17
C SER A 68 -2.43 12.54 -4.82
N ALA A 69 -2.61 11.21 -4.94
CA ALA A 69 -3.84 10.55 -4.49
C ALA A 69 -4.04 10.68 -2.96
N ALA A 70 -2.98 10.52 -2.18
CA ALA A 70 -3.02 10.68 -0.74
C ALA A 70 -3.32 12.13 -0.32
N GLU A 71 -2.71 13.10 -1.00
CA GLU A 71 -2.99 14.54 -0.81
C GLU A 71 -4.44 14.87 -1.13
N ALA A 72 -5.01 14.31 -2.21
CA ALA A 72 -6.42 14.49 -2.53
C ALA A 72 -7.35 13.92 -1.43
N LEU A 73 -7.00 12.78 -0.82
CA LEU A 73 -7.75 12.24 0.32
C LEU A 73 -7.68 13.16 1.54
N VAL A 74 -6.53 13.80 1.79
CA VAL A 74 -6.35 14.79 2.86
C VAL A 74 -7.20 16.02 2.60
N LEU A 75 -7.14 16.58 1.39
CA LEU A 75 -7.90 17.77 1.01
C LEU A 75 -9.42 17.54 1.07
N ALA A 76 -9.87 16.33 0.74
CA ALA A 76 -11.27 15.93 0.85
C ALA A 76 -11.71 15.62 2.29
N GLY A 77 -10.80 15.68 3.28
CA GLY A 77 -11.08 15.32 4.68
C GLY A 77 -11.37 13.83 4.89
N THR A 78 -11.07 12.97 3.91
CA THR A 78 -11.26 11.51 4.03
C THR A 78 -10.22 10.88 4.96
N VAL A 79 -9.01 11.43 4.96
CA VAL A 79 -7.93 11.14 5.92
C VAL A 79 -7.44 12.48 6.47
N THR A 80 -6.86 12.52 7.67
CA THR A 80 -6.24 13.75 8.20
C THR A 80 -4.73 13.80 7.95
N GLN A 81 -4.09 12.63 7.88
CA GLN A 81 -2.66 12.47 7.72
C GLN A 81 -2.35 11.38 6.68
N ALA A 82 -1.31 11.64 5.89
CA ALA A 82 -0.76 10.72 4.93
C ALA A 82 0.78 10.73 5.04
N ASN A 83 1.36 9.60 5.40
CA ASN A 83 2.80 9.39 5.44
C ASN A 83 3.20 8.57 4.22
N ILE A 84 3.93 9.19 3.28
CA ILE A 84 4.36 8.56 2.01
C ILE A 84 5.89 8.54 1.93
N ALA A 85 6.45 7.36 2.14
CA ALA A 85 7.86 7.01 1.88
C ALA A 85 7.97 6.22 0.56
N PRO A 86 9.18 6.00 0.02
CA PRO A 86 9.37 5.26 -1.24
C PRO A 86 8.81 3.83 -1.23
N ASP A 87 8.73 3.23 -0.05
CA ASP A 87 8.40 1.83 0.20
C ASP A 87 7.29 1.65 1.23
N TYR A 88 6.85 2.71 1.91
CA TYR A 88 5.84 2.65 2.96
C TYR A 88 4.79 3.75 2.81
N ILE A 89 3.53 3.38 2.96
CA ILE A 89 2.39 4.30 2.94
C ILE A 89 1.54 4.05 4.17
N SER A 90 1.22 5.12 4.90
CA SER A 90 0.23 5.10 5.97
C SER A 90 -0.76 6.24 5.84
N LEU A 91 -2.05 5.93 5.94
CA LEU A 91 -3.15 6.88 5.81
C LEU A 91 -4.08 6.75 7.01
N TYR A 92 -4.29 7.82 7.77
CA TYR A 92 -5.14 7.82 8.96
C TYR A 92 -5.48 9.26 9.41
N PRO A 93 -6.45 9.45 10.31
CA PRO A 93 -7.54 8.55 10.64
C PRO A 93 -8.60 8.51 9.52
N ILE A 94 -9.26 7.37 9.36
CA ILE A 94 -10.38 7.12 8.43
C ILE A 94 -11.63 6.79 9.26
N GLU A 95 -12.81 7.25 8.84
CA GLU A 95 -14.05 7.08 9.61
C GLU A 95 -14.49 5.62 9.74
N THR A 96 -14.57 4.90 8.63
CA THR A 96 -15.15 3.55 8.59
C THR A 96 -14.15 2.52 8.08
N GLU A 97 -14.36 1.28 8.50
CA GLU A 97 -13.57 0.13 8.05
C GLU A 97 -13.70 -0.08 6.55
N GLU A 98 -14.94 -0.03 6.04
CA GLU A 98 -15.24 -0.18 4.63
C GLU A 98 -14.45 0.81 3.78
N ARG A 99 -14.46 2.09 4.19
CA ARG A 99 -13.70 3.12 3.48
C ARG A 99 -12.20 2.89 3.55
N ALA A 100 -11.68 2.42 4.69
CA ALA A 100 -10.28 2.07 4.82
C ALA A 100 -9.90 0.91 3.90
N ARG A 101 -10.75 -0.10 3.76
CA ARG A 101 -10.54 -1.27 2.88
C ARG A 101 -10.56 -0.87 1.40
N GLU A 102 -11.46 0.02 1.01
CA GLU A 102 -11.50 0.58 -0.36
C GLU A 102 -10.20 1.32 -0.69
N ILE A 103 -9.77 2.22 0.20
CA ILE A 103 -8.53 2.98 0.03
C ILE A 103 -7.33 2.03 -0.03
N ALA A 104 -7.25 1.07 0.88
CA ALA A 104 -6.18 0.07 0.92
C ALA A 104 -6.10 -0.73 -0.39
N ALA A 105 -7.24 -1.22 -0.89
CA ALA A 105 -7.30 -1.95 -2.17
C ALA A 105 -6.87 -1.08 -3.35
N GLY A 106 -7.31 0.19 -3.40
CA GLY A 106 -6.93 1.13 -4.46
C GLY A 106 -5.43 1.41 -4.49
N PHE A 107 -4.83 1.72 -3.34
CA PHE A 107 -3.39 1.97 -3.24
C PHE A 107 -2.57 0.71 -3.54
N HIS A 108 -3.01 -0.45 -3.05
CA HIS A 108 -2.36 -1.73 -3.33
C HIS A 108 -2.39 -2.07 -4.84
N ALA A 109 -3.53 -1.86 -5.50
CA ALA A 109 -3.66 -2.07 -6.95
C ALA A 109 -2.77 -1.12 -7.76
N ALA A 110 -2.72 0.16 -7.38
CA ALA A 110 -1.87 1.15 -8.04
C ALA A 110 -0.38 0.80 -7.89
N LEU A 111 0.06 0.48 -6.68
CA LEU A 111 1.45 0.12 -6.42
C LEU A 111 1.84 -1.18 -7.15
N HIS A 112 0.97 -2.19 -7.14
CA HIS A 112 1.16 -3.40 -7.91
C HIS A 112 1.26 -3.12 -9.41
N GLY A 113 0.37 -2.29 -9.96
CA GLY A 113 0.39 -1.90 -11.39
C GLY A 113 1.66 -1.16 -11.79
N LEU A 114 2.14 -0.26 -10.94
CA LEU A 114 3.43 0.42 -11.12
C LEU A 114 4.58 -0.61 -11.13
N GLN A 115 4.63 -1.55 -10.19
CA GLN A 115 5.65 -2.61 -10.19
C GLN A 115 5.63 -3.42 -11.48
N GLN A 116 4.44 -3.82 -11.97
CA GLN A 116 4.30 -4.53 -13.24
C GLN A 116 4.86 -3.72 -14.42
N LEU A 117 4.53 -2.42 -14.48
CA LEU A 117 5.02 -1.54 -15.53
C LEU A 117 6.55 -1.48 -15.53
N TYR A 118 7.18 -1.33 -14.36
CA TYR A 118 8.64 -1.25 -14.27
C TYR A 118 9.36 -2.59 -14.48
N ILE A 119 8.67 -3.72 -14.32
CA ILE A 119 9.17 -5.02 -14.77
C ILE A 119 9.12 -5.13 -16.30
N ALA A 120 8.03 -4.65 -16.92
CA ALA A 120 7.81 -4.76 -18.36
C ALA A 120 8.62 -3.76 -19.19
N VAL A 121 8.86 -2.55 -18.66
CA VAL A 121 9.67 -1.53 -19.33
C VAL A 121 11.14 -1.89 -19.15
N PRO A 122 11.93 -2.00 -20.25
CA PRO A 122 13.36 -2.22 -20.13
C PRO A 122 13.97 -1.07 -19.35
N SER A 123 14.49 -1.35 -18.15
CA SER A 123 15.38 -0.43 -17.48
C SER A 123 16.57 -0.25 -18.41
N GLN A 124 16.78 0.96 -18.92
CA GLN A 124 18.07 1.31 -19.46
C GLN A 124 19.06 1.14 -18.30
N ARG A 125 19.69 -0.03 -18.20
CA ARG A 125 20.95 -0.16 -17.49
C ARG A 125 21.82 0.90 -18.13
N ARG A 126 22.09 2.00 -17.41
CA ARG A 126 23.24 2.84 -17.73
C ARG A 126 24.40 1.87 -17.82
N ARG A 127 24.87 1.62 -19.05
CA ARG A 127 26.22 1.11 -19.28
C ARG A 127 27.11 2.21 -18.72
N VAL A 128 27.58 2.01 -17.50
CA VAL A 128 28.77 2.67 -17.00
C VAL A 128 29.95 1.81 -17.45
#